data_AF-A0AAN1CXE6-F1
#
_entry.id   AF-A0AAN1CXE6-F1
#
_cell.length_a   1.000
_cell.length_b   1.000
_cell.length_c   1.000
_cell.angle_alpha   90.00
_cell.angle_beta   90.00
_cell.angle_gamma   90.00
#
_symmetry.space_group_name_H-M   'P 1'
#
loop_
_entity.id
_entity.type
_entity.pdbx_description
1 polymer ?
#
loop_
_entity_poly.entity_id
_entity_poly.type
_entity_poly.pdbx_seq_one_letter_code
_entity_poly.pdbx_strand_id
1 'polypeptide(L)'
;MIAKLHFGQLLVAPASQGIWHVHCDGTIRSESTQTQIKQIDLSTLPFNITITLQSGDSVTVWRDSCADTQYRQLSLVLRQWEMKQGADAPC
;
A
#
# COMPACT_ATOMS: atom_id res chain seq x y z
N MET A 1 1.68 11.76 5.05
CA MET A 1 0.58 11.15 5.81
C MET A 1 0.18 9.78 5.23
N ILE A 2 0.60 8.70 5.90
CA ILE A 2 0.05 7.36 5.68
C ILE A 2 -1.12 7.23 6.66
N ALA A 3 -2.34 7.09 6.14
CA ALA A 3 -3.51 6.86 6.96
C ALA A 3 -3.78 5.36 7.02
N LYS A 4 -3.56 4.73 8.18
CA LYS A 4 -3.94 3.34 8.45
C LYS A 4 -5.29 3.36 9.15
N LEU A 5 -6.33 2.84 8.50
CA LEU A 5 -7.62 2.63 9.11
C LEU A 5 -7.62 1.23 9.74
N HIS A 6 -7.49 1.17 11.06
CA HIS A 6 -7.76 -0.04 11.83
C HIS A 6 -9.23 0.03 12.26
N PHE A 7 -9.96 -1.09 12.26
CA PHE A 7 -11.39 -1.13 12.65
C PHE A 7 -11.62 -0.35 13.96
N GLY A 8 -12.18 0.87 13.84
CA GLY A 8 -12.50 1.76 14.97
C GLY A 8 -11.51 2.89 15.29
N GLN A 9 -10.32 2.95 14.67
CA GLN A 9 -9.33 4.03 14.88
C GLN A 9 -8.57 4.38 13.58
N LEU A 10 -8.68 5.63 13.16
CA LEU A 10 -7.87 6.21 12.09
C LEU A 10 -6.49 6.54 12.65
N LEU A 11 -5.49 5.71 12.35
CA LEU A 11 -4.10 5.99 12.70
C LEU A 11 -3.45 6.78 11.57
N VAL A 12 -3.22 8.06 11.81
CA VAL A 12 -2.55 8.97 10.88
C VAL A 12 -1.07 9.02 11.23
N ALA A 13 -0.22 8.36 10.46
CA ALA A 13 1.23 8.37 10.66
C ALA A 13 1.91 9.28 9.62
N PRO A 14 2.91 10.10 10.00
CA PRO A 14 3.75 10.78 9.03
C PRO A 14 4.56 9.74 8.23
N ALA A 15 4.61 9.89 6.90
CA ALA A 15 5.32 8.92 6.03
C ALA A 15 6.84 8.96 6.22
N SER A 16 7.35 9.97 6.94
CA SER A 16 8.78 10.23 7.17
C SER A 16 9.48 9.14 8.00
N GLN A 17 8.77 8.16 8.53
CA GLN A 17 9.38 7.07 9.30
C GLN A 17 9.53 5.75 8.54
N GLY A 18 9.18 5.67 7.24
CA GLY A 18 9.49 4.46 6.45
C GLY A 18 8.97 3.15 7.05
N ILE A 19 7.87 3.21 7.79
CA ILE A 19 7.39 2.10 8.63
C ILE A 19 6.89 0.92 7.78
N TRP A 20 6.71 1.09 6.47
CA TRP A 20 6.07 0.10 5.59
C TRP A 20 6.91 -0.13 4.31
N HIS A 21 7.32 -1.38 4.11
CA HIS A 21 7.95 -1.88 2.90
C HIS A 21 6.94 -2.73 2.12
N VAL A 22 6.72 -2.38 0.86
CA VAL A 22 5.83 -3.12 -0.04
C VAL A 22 6.67 -3.85 -1.07
N HIS A 23 6.53 -5.17 -1.12
CA HIS A 23 7.21 -6.04 -2.06
C HIS A 23 6.30 -6.38 -3.26
N CYS A 24 6.90 -6.72 -4.40
CA CYS A 24 6.15 -7.02 -5.64
C CYS A 24 5.33 -8.33 -5.57
N ASP A 25 5.58 -9.17 -4.57
CA ASP A 25 4.78 -10.36 -4.26
C ASP A 25 3.51 -10.03 -3.45
N GLY A 26 3.31 -8.75 -3.10
CA GLY A 26 2.20 -8.29 -2.27
C GLY A 26 2.45 -8.42 -0.78
N THR A 27 3.68 -8.75 -0.37
CA THR A 27 4.05 -8.73 1.04
C THR A 27 4.25 -7.29 1.49
N ILE A 28 3.58 -6.94 2.58
CA ILE A 28 3.76 -5.67 3.27
C ILE A 28 4.40 -5.94 4.62
N ARG A 29 5.59 -5.38 4.82
CA ARG A 29 6.35 -5.48 6.08
C ARG A 29 6.40 -4.14 6.79
N SER A 30 6.12 -4.17 8.07
CA SER A 30 6.45 -3.12 9.03
C SER A 30 7.35 -3.69 10.12
N GLU A 31 7.95 -2.82 10.94
CA GLU A 31 8.89 -3.23 11.99
C GLU A 31 8.34 -4.33 12.92
N SER A 32 7.03 -4.35 13.14
CA SER A 32 6.36 -5.30 14.06
C SER A 32 5.41 -6.28 13.38
N THR A 33 5.02 -6.06 12.12
CA THR A 33 4.00 -6.89 11.46
C THR A 33 4.30 -7.11 9.99
N GLN A 34 4.15 -8.37 9.56
CA GLN A 34 4.12 -8.75 8.15
C GLN A 34 2.69 -9.17 7.80
N THR A 35 2.18 -8.64 6.70
CA THR A 35 0.86 -8.95 6.17
C THR A 35 0.92 -9.04 4.66
N GLN A 36 -0.15 -9.54 4.04
CA GLN A 36 -0.28 -9.60 2.58
C GLN A 36 -1.36 -8.64 2.11
N ILE A 37 -1.17 -8.12 0.90
CA ILE A 37 -2.21 -7.38 0.19
C ILE A 37 -3.31 -8.38 -0.19
N LYS A 38 -4.55 -8.00 0.10
CA LYS A 38 -5.74 -8.70 -0.36
C LYS A 38 -6.27 -8.05 -1.64
N GLN A 39 -6.36 -6.73 -1.64
CA GLN A 39 -6.88 -5.94 -2.75
C GLN A 39 -6.22 -4.57 -2.77
N ILE A 40 -6.09 -4.00 -3.96
CA ILE A 40 -5.73 -2.59 -4.14
C ILE A 40 -6.88 -1.85 -4.81
N ASP A 41 -6.99 -0.57 -4.50
CA ASP A 41 -7.85 0.36 -5.21
C ASP A 41 -6.99 1.52 -5.73
N LEU A 42 -6.91 1.57 -7.06
CA LEU A 42 -6.17 2.56 -7.84
C LEU A 42 -7.10 3.54 -8.58
N SER A 43 -8.41 3.48 -8.33
CA SER A 43 -9.40 4.33 -9.02
C SER A 43 -9.22 5.82 -8.73
N THR A 44 -8.62 6.15 -7.58
CA THR A 44 -8.35 7.50 -7.09
C THR A 44 -6.97 8.03 -7.48
N LEU A 45 -6.23 7.33 -8.35
CA LEU A 45 -5.00 7.86 -8.91
C LEU A 45 -5.26 9.16 -9.69
N PRO A 46 -4.34 10.14 -9.65
CA PRO A 46 -3.03 10.11 -8.97
C PRO A 46 -3.06 10.65 -7.53
N PHE A 47 -4.22 10.78 -6.90
CA PHE A 47 -4.38 11.50 -5.63
C PHE A 47 -4.05 10.63 -4.40
N ASN A 48 -4.57 9.40 -4.37
CA ASN A 48 -4.27 8.45 -3.31
C ASN A 48 -4.30 7.01 -3.84
N ILE A 49 -3.79 6.10 -3.02
CA ILE A 49 -3.81 4.65 -3.25
C ILE A 49 -4.39 4.03 -1.99
N THR A 50 -5.39 3.18 -2.13
CA THR A 50 -5.94 2.41 -1.00
C THR A 50 -5.55 0.95 -1.14
N ILE A 51 -5.04 0.37 -0.06
CA ILE A 51 -4.57 -1.01 0.02
C ILE A 51 -5.36 -1.70 1.13
N THR A 52 -6.09 -2.74 0.78
CA THR A 52 -6.75 -3.61 1.75
C THR A 52 -5.87 -4.81 2.03
N LEU A 53 -5.56 -5.00 3.31
CA LEU A 53 -4.70 -6.07 3.81
C LEU A 53 -5.53 -7.34 4.06
N GLN A 54 -4.87 -8.50 4.12
CA GLN A 54 -5.55 -9.77 4.46
C GLN A 54 -6.15 -9.76 5.87
N SER A 55 -5.60 -8.97 6.78
CA SER A 55 -6.17 -8.75 8.12
C SER A 55 -7.54 -8.04 8.09
N GLY A 56 -7.95 -7.49 6.95
CA GLY A 56 -9.15 -6.66 6.80
C GLY A 56 -8.89 -5.17 7.00
N ASP A 57 -7.70 -4.79 7.46
CA ASP A 57 -7.27 -3.40 7.59
C ASP A 57 -7.13 -2.74 6.23
N SER A 58 -7.42 -1.44 6.16
CA SER A 58 -7.22 -0.65 4.94
C SER A 58 -6.25 0.50 5.19
N VAL A 59 -5.29 0.66 4.28
CA VAL A 59 -4.26 1.70 4.33
C VAL A 59 -4.42 2.59 3.12
N THR A 60 -4.58 3.89 3.35
CA THR A 60 -4.65 4.89 2.29
C THR A 60 -3.38 5.73 2.32
N VAL A 61 -2.64 5.69 1.21
CA VAL A 61 -1.44 6.49 0.98
C VAL A 61 -1.81 7.64 0.06
N TRP A 62 -1.78 8.86 0.59
CA TRP A 62 -1.98 10.06 -0.21
C TRP A 62 -0.70 10.45 -0.95
N ARG A 63 -0.82 11.15 -2.07
CA ARG A 63 0.35 11.59 -2.87
C ARG A 63 1.11 12.73 -2.21
N ASP A 64 0.40 13.66 -1.58
CA ASP A 64 0.96 14.81 -0.84
C ASP A 64 1.77 14.42 0.40
N SER A 65 1.79 13.12 0.67
CA SER A 65 2.09 12.56 1.96
C SER A 65 3.43 11.87 2.02
N CYS A 66 4.05 11.61 0.87
CA CYS A 66 5.40 11.11 0.69
C CYS A 66 6.05 11.82 -0.51
N ALA A 67 7.33 11.55 -0.76
CA ALA A 67 7.99 12.12 -1.93
C ALA A 67 7.35 11.57 -3.22
N ASP A 68 7.16 12.42 -4.23
CA ASP A 68 6.52 12.02 -5.50
C ASP A 68 7.19 10.80 -6.15
N THR A 69 8.52 10.71 -6.08
CA THR A 69 9.29 9.55 -6.53
C THR A 69 8.87 8.26 -5.83
N GLN A 70 8.69 8.30 -4.50
CA GLN A 70 8.28 7.14 -3.70
C GLN A 70 6.84 6.74 -4.00
N TYR A 71 5.94 7.73 -4.12
CA TYR A 71 4.55 7.49 -4.49
C TYR A 71 4.45 6.83 -5.87
N ARG A 72 5.20 7.33 -6.84
CA ARG A 72 5.25 6.78 -8.20
C ARG A 72 5.82 5.36 -8.20
N GLN A 73 6.89 5.09 -7.46
CA GLN A 73 7.45 3.75 -7.31
C GLN A 73 6.43 2.78 -6.68
N LEU A 74 5.76 3.19 -5.61
CA LEU A 74 4.71 2.40 -4.98
C LEU A 74 3.58 2.07 -5.97
N SER A 75 3.11 3.06 -6.72
CA SER A 75 2.06 2.85 -7.73
C SER A 75 2.46 1.81 -8.80
N LEU A 76 3.73 1.78 -9.20
CA LEU A 76 4.25 0.82 -10.17
C LEU A 76 4.31 -0.59 -9.58
N VAL A 77 4.83 -0.74 -8.36
CA VAL A 77 4.91 -2.03 -7.66
C VAL A 77 3.51 -2.63 -7.47
N LEU A 78 2.54 -1.81 -7.05
CA LEU A 78 1.17 -2.27 -6.82
C LEU A 78 0.46 -2.65 -8.12
N ARG A 79 0.65 -1.89 -9.20
CA ARG A 79 0.14 -2.27 -10.54
C ARG A 79 0.74 -3.59 -11.03
N GLN A 80 2.04 -3.78 -10.84
CA GLN A 80 2.70 -5.05 -11.19
C GLN A 80 2.13 -6.21 -10.39
N TRP A 81 1.88 -6.02 -9.10
CA TRP A 81 1.25 -7.03 -8.27
C TRP A 81 -0.19 -7.35 -8.71
N GLU A 82 -1.02 -6.34 -8.98
CA GLU A 82 -2.40 -6.55 -9.46
C GLU A 82 -2.45 -7.28 -10.79
N MET A 83 -1.55 -6.93 -11.71
CA MET A 83 -1.38 -7.64 -12.98
C MET A 83 -0.98 -9.11 -12.75
N LYS A 84 -0.12 -9.41 -11.77
CA LYS A 84 0.28 -10.78 -11.42
C LYS A 84 -0.80 -11.58 -10.68
N GLN A 85 -1.72 -10.92 -9.99
CA GLN A 85 -2.88 -11.60 -9.44
C GLN A 85 -3.91 -11.95 -10.52
N GLY A 86 -4.02 -11.11 -11.56
CA GLY A 86 -4.92 -11.34 -12.70
C GLY A 86 -4.35 -12.27 -13.78
N ALA A 87 -3.02 -12.31 -13.90
CA ALA A 87 -2.30 -13.19 -14.82
C ALA A 87 -1.34 -14.04 -14.01
N ASP A 88 -1.54 -15.36 -14.01
CA ASP A 88 -0.69 -16.39 -13.40
C ASP A 88 0.74 -16.38 -14.00
N ALA A 89 1.49 -15.30 -13.75
CA ALA A 89 2.72 -14.96 -14.42
C ALA A 89 3.88 -14.93 -13.41
N PRO A 90 4.93 -15.75 -13.62
CA PRO A 90 6.07 -15.81 -12.71
C PRO A 90 6.91 -14.53 -12.77
N CYS A 91 7.61 -14.25 -11.66
CA CYS A 91 8.56 -13.15 -11.50
C CYS A 91 9.86 -13.36 -12.27
#